data_AF-A0A949HDG0-F1
#
_entry.id   AF-A0A949HDG0-F1
#
_cell.length_a   1.000
_cell.length_b   1.000
_cell.length_c   1.000
_cell.angle_alpha   90.00
_cell.angle_beta   90.00
_cell.angle_gamma   90.00
#
_symmetry.space_group_name_H-M   'P 1'
#
loop_
_entity.id
_entity.type
_entity.pdbx_description
1 polymer ?
#
loop_
_entity_poly.entity_id
_entity_poly.type
_entity_poly.pdbx_seq_one_letter_code
_entity_poly.pdbx_strand_id
1 'polypeptide(L)'
;MKPGKVKHLDPDASLADNAEKIVSARLDELWSFADDALDPANVEELHEMRIAAKRLRYVLEVTAESCFGPYAVAAEKRVKKLQDLLGEIHDCDVQYPRVEALRRELEGEAALQLRELAQGSADLDPGLVASLEPAAEERGLVTLATYLRARRELLYDQFVAMWNDLERDGLRARLKFALSERPHQASPVEPRAMAGGEGW
;
A
#
# COMPACT_ATOMS: atom_id res chain seq x y z
N MET A 1 -10.15 2.74 -6.47
CA MET A 1 -11.34 3.60 -6.24
C MET A 1 -11.04 5.09 -6.46
N LYS A 2 -12.05 5.90 -6.86
CA LYS A 2 -11.93 7.39 -6.86
C LYS A 2 -11.92 7.93 -5.42
N PRO A 3 -11.11 8.96 -5.09
CA PRO A 3 -11.11 9.53 -3.75
C PRO A 3 -12.49 10.08 -3.37
N GLY A 4 -12.92 9.83 -2.14
CA GLY A 4 -14.15 10.41 -1.60
C GLY A 4 -14.10 11.94 -1.68
N LYS A 5 -15.21 12.59 -2.08
CA LYS A 5 -15.26 14.05 -2.21
C LYS A 5 -15.11 14.72 -0.84
N VAL A 6 -14.18 15.67 -0.71
CA VAL A 6 -14.13 16.57 0.45
C VAL A 6 -15.16 17.67 0.21
N LYS A 7 -16.14 17.78 1.11
CA LYS A 7 -17.19 18.79 1.02
C LYS A 7 -16.75 20.07 1.74
N HIS A 8 -17.39 21.19 1.41
CA HIS A 8 -17.25 22.48 2.12
C HIS A 8 -15.82 23.07 2.12
N LEU A 9 -15.05 22.84 1.06
CA LEU A 9 -13.82 23.60 0.83
C LEU A 9 -14.17 25.03 0.43
N ASP A 10 -13.44 25.98 0.99
CA ASP A 10 -13.64 27.41 0.76
C ASP A 10 -12.34 28.00 0.20
N PRO A 11 -12.31 28.41 -1.08
CA PRO A 11 -11.11 28.99 -1.70
C PRO A 11 -10.58 30.24 -0.99
N ASP A 12 -11.45 30.95 -0.27
CA ASP A 12 -11.10 32.18 0.45
C ASP A 12 -10.67 31.92 1.90
N ALA A 13 -10.81 30.68 2.39
CA ALA A 13 -10.36 30.28 3.73
C ALA A 13 -8.86 29.98 3.79
N SER A 14 -8.31 29.95 5.02
CA SER A 14 -6.90 29.65 5.21
C SER A 14 -6.53 28.24 4.77
N LEU A 15 -5.23 28.02 4.47
CA LEU A 15 -4.70 26.68 4.22
C LEU A 15 -5.05 25.72 5.36
N ALA A 16 -4.91 26.16 6.61
CA ALA A 16 -5.20 25.34 7.79
C ALA A 16 -6.68 24.92 7.86
N ASP A 17 -7.61 25.83 7.55
CA ASP A 17 -9.06 25.54 7.55
C ASP A 17 -9.43 24.47 6.52
N ASN A 18 -8.89 24.59 5.30
CA ASN A 18 -9.14 23.60 4.26
C ASN A 18 -8.39 22.29 4.53
N ALA A 19 -7.15 22.36 5.03
CA ALA A 19 -6.36 21.20 5.36
C ALA A 19 -7.02 20.35 6.46
N GLU A 20 -7.60 20.97 7.49
CA GLU A 20 -8.32 20.25 8.56
C GLU A 20 -9.44 19.38 7.98
N LYS A 21 -10.26 19.95 7.09
CA LYS A 21 -11.35 19.25 6.41
C LYS A 21 -10.82 18.11 5.55
N ILE A 22 -9.75 18.34 4.80
CA ILE A 22 -9.15 17.33 3.91
C ILE A 22 -8.55 16.20 4.74
N VAL A 23 -7.72 16.49 5.75
CA VAL A 23 -7.08 15.47 6.58
C VAL A 23 -8.13 14.65 7.33
N SER A 24 -9.15 15.28 7.92
CA SER A 24 -10.22 14.53 8.59
C SER A 24 -10.94 13.61 7.61
N ALA A 25 -11.26 14.08 6.40
CA ALA A 25 -11.93 13.25 5.40
C ALA A 25 -11.04 12.07 4.95
N ARG A 26 -9.73 12.27 4.78
CA ARG A 26 -8.79 11.19 4.39
C ARG A 26 -8.53 10.21 5.51
N LEU A 27 -8.53 10.69 6.75
CA LEU A 27 -8.44 9.85 7.94
C LEU A 27 -9.68 8.97 8.07
N ASP A 28 -10.87 9.52 7.85
CA ASP A 28 -12.11 8.76 7.87
C ASP A 28 -12.19 7.75 6.71
N GLU A 29 -11.73 8.11 5.51
CA GLU A 29 -11.58 7.18 4.38
C GLU A 29 -10.65 6.00 4.73
N LEU A 30 -9.47 6.27 5.29
CA LEU A 30 -8.55 5.20 5.73
C LEU A 30 -9.20 4.24 6.72
N TRP A 31 -9.92 4.76 7.72
CA TRP A 31 -10.60 3.93 8.71
C TRP A 31 -11.80 3.17 8.15
N SER A 32 -12.41 3.64 7.06
CA SER A 32 -13.56 2.94 6.46
C SER A 32 -13.20 1.60 5.82
N PHE A 33 -11.92 1.37 5.51
CA PHE A 33 -11.43 0.12 4.96
C PHE A 33 -10.94 -0.88 6.02
N ALA A 34 -10.83 -0.45 7.27
CA ALA A 34 -10.17 -1.22 8.31
C ALA A 34 -10.85 -2.57 8.57
N ASP A 35 -12.17 -2.57 8.73
CA ASP A 35 -12.93 -3.78 9.08
C ASP A 35 -12.77 -4.86 8.02
N ASP A 36 -12.86 -4.51 6.73
CA ASP A 36 -12.72 -5.46 5.64
C ASP A 36 -11.27 -5.85 5.37
N ALA A 37 -10.30 -4.94 5.58
CA ALA A 37 -8.86 -5.22 5.42
C ALA A 37 -8.32 -6.17 6.52
N LEU A 38 -9.03 -6.31 7.64
CA LEU A 38 -8.73 -7.28 8.70
C LEU A 38 -9.16 -8.73 8.34
N ASP A 39 -9.67 -8.96 7.15
CA ASP A 39 -9.72 -10.28 6.52
C ASP A 39 -8.57 -10.42 5.51
N PRO A 40 -7.63 -11.38 5.69
CA PRO A 40 -6.55 -11.58 4.74
C PRO A 40 -7.01 -11.98 3.33
N ALA A 41 -8.24 -12.48 3.15
CA ALA A 41 -8.78 -12.80 1.83
C ALA A 41 -9.16 -11.55 1.01
N ASN A 42 -9.39 -10.41 1.66
CA ASN A 42 -9.85 -9.17 1.02
C ASN A 42 -8.68 -8.36 0.43
N VAL A 43 -8.02 -8.92 -0.59
CA VAL A 43 -6.86 -8.32 -1.28
C VAL A 43 -7.16 -6.92 -1.83
N GLU A 44 -8.35 -6.71 -2.40
CA GLU A 44 -8.73 -5.40 -2.94
C GLU A 44 -8.89 -4.36 -1.83
N GLU A 45 -9.44 -4.73 -0.68
CA GLU A 45 -9.64 -3.79 0.44
C GLU A 45 -8.30 -3.42 1.10
N LEU A 46 -7.35 -4.36 1.19
CA LEU A 46 -5.97 -4.07 1.56
C LEU A 46 -5.31 -3.07 0.59
N HIS A 47 -5.57 -3.23 -0.71
CA HIS A 47 -5.08 -2.30 -1.74
C HIS A 47 -5.72 -0.92 -1.63
N GLU A 48 -7.03 -0.83 -1.42
CA GLU A 48 -7.73 0.45 -1.26
C GLU A 48 -7.34 1.15 0.04
N MET A 49 -7.16 0.41 1.14
CA MET A 49 -6.62 0.92 2.40
C MET A 49 -5.21 1.50 2.21
N ARG A 50 -4.35 0.83 1.42
CA ARG A 50 -3.02 1.35 1.06
C ARG A 50 -3.13 2.68 0.33
N ILE A 51 -4.04 2.78 -0.64
CA ILE A 51 -4.27 4.02 -1.39
C ILE A 51 -4.77 5.12 -0.46
N ALA A 52 -5.69 4.82 0.45
CA ALA A 52 -6.20 5.76 1.45
C ALA A 52 -5.09 6.26 2.38
N ALA A 53 -4.24 5.36 2.89
CA ALA A 53 -3.08 5.70 3.71
C ALA A 53 -2.11 6.63 2.97
N LYS A 54 -1.84 6.34 1.68
CA LYS A 54 -0.99 7.18 0.82
C LYS A 54 -1.57 8.58 0.66
N ARG A 55 -2.88 8.69 0.39
CA ARG A 55 -3.57 9.98 0.24
C ARG A 55 -3.52 10.78 1.54
N LEU A 56 -3.77 10.15 2.68
CA LEU A 56 -3.68 10.80 3.99
C LEU A 56 -2.25 11.31 4.25
N ARG A 57 -1.24 10.46 4.02
CA ARG A 57 0.17 10.84 4.18
C ARG A 57 0.51 12.07 3.33
N TYR A 58 0.17 12.07 2.04
CA TYR A 58 0.51 13.19 1.15
C TYR A 58 -0.04 14.53 1.62
N VAL A 59 -1.24 14.56 2.19
CA VAL A 59 -1.79 15.80 2.75
C VAL A 59 -1.04 16.18 4.02
N LEU A 60 -0.76 15.21 4.91
CA LEU A 60 -0.01 15.46 6.14
C LEU A 60 1.43 15.90 5.87
N GLU A 61 2.12 15.37 4.86
CA GLU A 61 3.48 15.79 4.51
C GLU A 61 3.57 17.29 4.21
N VAL A 62 2.51 17.86 3.65
CA VAL A 62 2.45 19.30 3.31
C VAL A 62 1.99 20.14 4.51
N THR A 63 1.09 19.61 5.34
CA THR A 63 0.30 20.41 6.28
C THR A 63 0.61 20.13 7.75
N ALA A 64 1.21 19.00 8.09
CA ALA A 64 1.41 18.59 9.48
C ALA A 64 2.25 19.60 10.27
N GLU A 65 3.43 19.95 9.76
CA GLU A 65 4.33 20.89 10.44
C GLU A 65 3.81 22.33 10.39
N SER A 66 3.33 22.76 9.23
CA SER A 66 2.92 24.15 8.96
C SER A 66 1.57 24.53 9.57
N CYS A 67 0.65 23.57 9.76
CA CYS A 67 -0.73 23.85 10.17
C CYS A 67 -1.13 23.22 11.51
N PHE A 68 -0.56 22.06 11.89
CA PHE A 68 -1.12 21.22 12.96
C PHE A 68 -0.13 20.82 14.07
N GLY A 69 1.16 21.11 13.88
CA GLY A 69 2.18 20.95 14.90
C GLY A 69 2.67 19.51 15.12
N PRO A 70 3.40 19.27 16.23
CA PRO A 70 4.24 18.08 16.39
C PRO A 70 3.48 16.75 16.37
N TYR A 71 2.25 16.71 16.89
CA TYR A 71 1.47 15.47 16.90
C TYR A 71 1.11 15.03 15.48
N ALA A 72 0.71 15.95 14.61
CA ALA A 72 0.41 15.64 13.21
C ALA A 72 1.66 15.13 12.47
N VAL A 73 2.85 15.68 12.77
CA VAL A 73 4.12 15.20 12.21
C VAL A 73 4.43 13.78 12.68
N ALA A 74 4.16 13.46 13.95
CA ALA A 74 4.32 12.09 14.45
C ALA A 74 3.29 11.13 13.82
N ALA A 75 2.05 11.58 13.61
CA ALA A 75 1.00 10.80 12.97
C ALA A 75 1.32 10.52 11.49
N GLU A 76 1.83 11.51 10.74
CA GLU A 76 2.33 11.34 9.37
C GLU A 76 3.32 10.17 9.29
N LYS A 77 4.35 10.17 10.15
CA LYS A 77 5.36 9.10 10.18
C LYS A 77 4.75 7.72 10.46
N ARG A 78 3.71 7.65 11.29
CA ARG A 78 3.00 6.39 11.57
C ARG A 78 2.18 5.92 10.37
N VAL A 79 1.43 6.83 9.73
CA VAL A 79 0.67 6.54 8.51
C VAL A 79 1.61 6.13 7.37
N LYS A 80 2.80 6.73 7.28
CA LYS A 80 3.83 6.32 6.33
C LYS A 80 4.24 4.87 6.54
N LYS A 81 4.55 4.46 7.78
CA LYS A 81 4.93 3.07 8.05
C LYS A 81 3.80 2.08 7.72
N LEU A 82 2.55 2.45 8.02
CA LEU A 82 1.37 1.66 7.63
C LEU A 82 1.28 1.52 6.10
N GLN A 83 1.41 2.63 5.37
CA GLN A 83 1.38 2.63 3.91
C GLN A 83 2.53 1.80 3.29
N ASP A 84 3.72 1.87 3.87
CA ASP A 84 4.88 1.11 3.41
C ASP A 84 4.64 -0.40 3.61
N LEU A 85 4.14 -0.81 4.79
CA LEU A 85 3.80 -2.21 5.07
C LEU A 85 2.69 -2.76 4.17
N LEU A 86 1.58 -2.03 4.01
CA LEU A 86 0.52 -2.38 3.06
C LEU A 86 1.04 -2.42 1.60
N GLY A 87 2.07 -1.63 1.29
CA GLY A 87 2.77 -1.69 0.01
C GLY A 87 3.47 -3.02 -0.23
N GLU A 88 4.21 -3.51 0.75
CA GLU A 88 4.90 -4.80 0.66
C GLU A 88 3.92 -5.97 0.53
N ILE A 89 2.77 -5.92 1.22
CA ILE A 89 1.69 -6.90 1.06
C ILE A 89 1.16 -6.87 -0.37
N HIS A 90 0.81 -5.68 -0.87
CA HIS A 90 0.31 -5.51 -2.23
C HIS A 90 1.30 -5.99 -3.30
N ASP A 91 2.60 -5.78 -3.09
CA ASP A 91 3.63 -6.26 -4.00
C ASP A 91 3.63 -7.80 -4.06
N CYS A 92 3.43 -8.49 -2.93
CA CYS A 92 3.26 -9.94 -2.91
C CYS A 92 1.97 -10.37 -3.63
N ASP A 93 0.86 -9.69 -3.37
CA ASP A 93 -0.45 -9.98 -3.98
C ASP A 93 -0.43 -9.78 -5.50
N VAL A 94 0.42 -8.90 -6.03
CA VAL A 94 0.62 -8.69 -7.48
C VAL A 94 1.62 -9.67 -8.08
N GLN A 95 2.70 -10.00 -7.36
CA GLN A 95 3.77 -10.87 -7.86
C GLN A 95 3.36 -12.35 -7.86
N TYR A 96 2.72 -12.83 -6.80
CA TYR A 96 2.39 -14.24 -6.63
C TYR A 96 1.56 -14.81 -7.80
N PRO A 97 0.46 -14.17 -8.25
CA PRO A 97 -0.30 -14.65 -9.39
C PRO A 97 0.48 -14.70 -10.70
N ARG A 98 1.47 -13.79 -10.89
CA ARG A 98 2.32 -13.78 -12.09
C ARG A 98 3.28 -14.95 -12.11
N VAL A 99 3.88 -15.27 -10.95
CA VAL A 99 4.75 -16.44 -10.80
C VAL A 99 3.96 -17.73 -11.02
N GLU A 100 2.75 -17.85 -10.47
CA GLU A 100 1.89 -19.01 -10.71
C GLU A 100 1.42 -19.13 -12.17
N ALA A 101 1.15 -18.01 -12.84
CA ALA A 101 0.81 -18.02 -14.26
C ALA A 101 1.96 -18.58 -15.11
N LEU A 102 3.18 -18.08 -14.89
CA LEU A 102 4.37 -18.59 -15.58
C LEU A 102 4.63 -20.06 -15.26
N ARG A 103 4.44 -20.47 -14.00
CA ARG A 103 4.58 -21.89 -13.61
C ARG A 103 3.62 -22.79 -14.40
N ARG A 104 2.36 -22.37 -14.57
CA ARG A 104 1.34 -23.11 -15.35
C ARG A 104 1.66 -23.14 -16.84
N GLU A 105 2.22 -22.07 -17.37
CA GLU A 105 2.67 -22.00 -18.78
C GLU A 105 3.76 -23.04 -19.04
N LEU A 106 4.82 -23.05 -18.23
CA LEU A 106 5.90 -24.03 -18.33
C LEU A 106 5.41 -25.48 -18.13
N GLU A 107 4.53 -25.71 -17.14
CA GLU A 107 3.90 -27.01 -16.93
C GLU A 107 3.10 -27.47 -18.16
N GLY A 108 2.42 -26.54 -18.83
CA GLY A 108 1.70 -26.80 -20.08
C GLY A 108 2.63 -27.16 -21.24
N GLU A 109 3.74 -26.44 -21.40
CA GLU A 109 4.77 -26.74 -22.40
C GLU A 109 5.41 -28.12 -22.17
N ALA A 110 5.78 -28.43 -20.93
CA ALA A 110 6.31 -29.73 -20.55
C ALA A 110 5.32 -30.87 -20.83
N ALA A 111 4.03 -30.66 -20.55
CA ALA A 111 2.98 -31.63 -20.86
C ALA A 111 2.82 -31.85 -22.37
N LEU A 112 2.96 -30.81 -23.20
CA LEU A 112 2.94 -30.94 -24.66
C LEU A 112 4.15 -31.75 -25.16
N GLN A 113 5.35 -31.45 -24.65
CA GLN A 113 6.57 -32.20 -25.00
C GLN A 113 6.45 -33.69 -24.64
N LEU A 114 5.92 -34.02 -23.47
CA LEU A 114 5.67 -35.42 -23.09
C LEU A 114 4.72 -36.14 -24.07
N ARG A 115 3.66 -35.45 -24.48
CA ARG A 115 2.70 -36.01 -25.45
C ARG A 115 3.33 -36.24 -26.82
N GLU A 116 4.22 -35.35 -27.25
CA GLU A 116 4.98 -35.51 -28.49
C GLU A 116 5.96 -36.70 -28.40
N LEU A 117 6.68 -36.83 -27.28
CA LEU A 117 7.61 -37.95 -27.04
C LEU A 117 6.91 -39.31 -27.01
N ALA A 118 5.66 -39.36 -26.53
CA ALA A 118 4.87 -40.59 -26.50
C ALA A 118 4.41 -41.08 -27.88
N GLN A 119 4.53 -40.27 -28.94
CA GLN A 119 4.31 -40.61 -30.36
C GLN A 119 3.02 -41.44 -30.65
N GLY A 120 1.91 -41.15 -29.96
CA GLY A 120 0.64 -41.86 -30.19
C GLY A 120 0.51 -43.21 -29.49
N SER A 121 1.36 -43.47 -28.49
CA SER A 121 1.15 -44.55 -27.52
C SER A 121 -0.24 -44.47 -26.90
N ALA A 122 -0.84 -45.63 -26.62
CA ALA A 122 -2.17 -45.69 -25.99
C ALA A 122 -2.18 -45.14 -24.56
N ASP A 123 -1.00 -45.04 -23.93
CA ASP A 123 -0.80 -44.49 -22.59
C ASP A 123 0.59 -43.81 -22.47
N LEU A 124 0.78 -42.99 -21.44
CA LEU A 124 2.06 -42.33 -21.12
C LEU A 124 2.91 -43.19 -20.20
N ASP A 125 4.14 -43.50 -20.61
CA ASP A 125 5.15 -44.07 -19.71
C ASP A 125 5.65 -42.97 -18.75
N PRO A 126 5.48 -43.11 -17.42
CA PRO A 126 5.99 -42.14 -16.44
C PRO A 126 7.50 -41.90 -16.53
N GLY A 127 8.27 -42.86 -17.07
CA GLY A 127 9.70 -42.72 -17.32
C GLY A 127 10.04 -41.62 -18.32
N LEU A 128 9.11 -41.22 -19.21
CA LEU A 128 9.31 -40.13 -20.17
C LEU A 128 9.55 -38.78 -19.48
N VAL A 129 9.11 -38.61 -18.23
CA VAL A 129 9.39 -37.41 -17.43
C VAL A 129 10.89 -37.20 -17.23
N ALA A 130 11.70 -38.27 -17.20
CA ALA A 130 13.15 -38.16 -17.11
C ALA A 130 13.80 -37.63 -18.39
N SER A 131 13.07 -37.62 -19.52
CA SER A 131 13.51 -37.04 -20.79
C SER A 131 13.17 -35.55 -20.91
N LEU A 132 12.37 -35.01 -19.99
CA LEU A 132 12.25 -33.58 -19.83
C LEU A 132 13.53 -33.06 -19.15
N GLU A 133 14.14 -32.03 -19.74
CA GLU A 133 15.24 -31.33 -19.08
C GLU A 133 14.78 -30.88 -17.68
N PRO A 134 15.53 -31.16 -16.59
CA PRO A 134 15.16 -30.69 -15.27
C PRO A 134 15.19 -29.17 -15.28
N ALA A 135 14.04 -28.53 -15.46
CA ALA A 135 13.94 -27.10 -15.50
C ALA A 135 14.28 -26.56 -14.10
N ALA A 136 15.55 -26.21 -13.88
CA ALA A 136 15.97 -25.48 -12.69
C ALA A 136 15.09 -24.23 -12.48
N GLU A 137 14.56 -23.69 -13.58
CA GLU A 137 13.56 -22.64 -13.65
C GLU A 137 12.24 -23.01 -12.95
N GLU A 138 11.68 -24.22 -13.16
CA GLU A 138 10.46 -24.67 -12.48
C GLU A 138 10.64 -24.74 -10.96
N ARG A 139 11.77 -25.31 -10.50
CA ARG A 139 12.10 -25.35 -9.06
C ARG A 139 12.26 -23.95 -8.49
N GLY A 140 12.86 -23.04 -9.26
CA GLY A 140 13.00 -21.62 -8.91
C GLY A 140 11.63 -20.94 -8.72
N LEU A 141 10.69 -21.18 -9.64
CA LEU A 141 9.34 -20.62 -9.57
C LEU A 141 8.54 -21.17 -8.37
N VAL A 142 8.61 -22.47 -8.10
CA VAL A 142 7.98 -23.06 -6.90
C VAL A 142 8.55 -22.45 -5.62
N THR A 143 9.87 -22.27 -5.56
CA THR A 143 10.54 -21.65 -4.41
C THR A 143 10.09 -20.20 -4.24
N LEU A 144 10.05 -19.42 -5.33
CA LEU A 144 9.63 -18.02 -5.31
C LEU A 144 8.14 -17.88 -4.93
N ALA A 145 7.26 -18.72 -5.47
CA ALA A 145 5.84 -18.73 -5.13
C ALA A 145 5.63 -19.04 -3.64
N THR A 146 6.35 -20.04 -3.12
CA THR A 146 6.34 -20.41 -1.70
C THR A 146 6.82 -19.25 -0.83
N TYR A 147 7.92 -18.61 -1.23
CA TYR A 147 8.46 -17.45 -0.54
C TYR A 147 7.48 -16.27 -0.51
N LEU A 148 6.90 -15.91 -1.67
CA LEU A 148 5.96 -14.78 -1.76
C LEU A 148 4.73 -15.02 -0.89
N ARG A 149 4.18 -16.24 -0.88
CA ARG A 149 3.05 -16.60 -0.03
C ARG A 149 3.39 -16.47 1.45
N ALA A 150 4.50 -17.08 1.89
CA ALA A 150 4.92 -17.02 3.28
C ALA A 150 5.26 -15.58 3.73
N ARG A 151 5.92 -14.80 2.86
CA ARG A 151 6.22 -13.38 3.11
C ARG A 151 4.93 -12.58 3.26
N ARG A 152 3.95 -12.81 2.39
CA ARG A 152 2.65 -12.12 2.43
C ARG A 152 1.93 -12.38 3.76
N GLU A 153 1.89 -13.63 4.22
CA GLU A 153 1.29 -14.01 5.51
C GLU A 153 2.02 -13.32 6.67
N LEU A 154 3.35 -13.36 6.70
CA LEU A 154 4.16 -12.68 7.72
C LEU A 154 3.90 -11.17 7.77
N LEU A 155 3.85 -10.50 6.62
CA LEU A 155 3.60 -9.06 6.52
C LEU A 155 2.17 -8.73 6.96
N TYR A 156 1.21 -9.60 6.66
CA TYR A 156 -0.17 -9.44 7.10
C TYR A 156 -0.30 -9.49 8.62
N ASP A 157 0.37 -10.44 9.28
CA ASP A 157 0.41 -10.51 10.75
C ASP A 157 1.01 -9.24 11.37
N GLN A 158 2.07 -8.70 10.76
CA GLN A 158 2.66 -7.42 11.16
C GLN A 158 1.69 -6.25 10.97
N PHE A 159 0.90 -6.26 9.89
CA PHE A 159 -0.11 -5.24 9.62
C PHE A 159 -1.20 -5.27 10.70
N VAL A 160 -1.73 -6.45 11.03
CA VAL A 160 -2.75 -6.59 12.08
C VAL A 160 -2.22 -6.10 13.43
N ALA A 161 -0.99 -6.48 13.79
CA ALA A 161 -0.35 -6.01 15.02
C ALA A 161 -0.17 -4.48 15.04
N MET A 162 0.34 -3.91 13.94
CA MET A 162 0.49 -2.46 13.79
C MET A 162 -0.86 -1.74 13.86
N TRP A 163 -1.90 -2.26 13.20
CA TRP A 163 -3.23 -1.66 13.19
C TRP A 163 -3.80 -1.59 14.60
N ASN A 164 -3.75 -2.70 15.34
CA ASN A 164 -4.17 -2.77 16.74
C ASN A 164 -3.41 -1.76 17.62
N ASP A 165 -2.12 -1.55 17.37
CA ASP A 165 -1.33 -0.54 18.08
C ASP A 165 -1.81 0.89 17.77
N LEU A 166 -2.14 1.20 16.51
CA LEU A 166 -2.66 2.51 16.12
C LEU A 166 -4.03 2.81 16.76
N GLU A 167 -4.89 1.78 16.86
CA GLU A 167 -6.20 1.89 17.51
C GLU A 167 -6.06 2.05 19.02
N ARG A 168 -5.24 1.21 19.67
CA ARG A 168 -4.97 1.29 21.11
C ARG A 168 -4.36 2.64 21.50
N ASP A 169 -3.49 3.18 20.65
CA ASP A 169 -2.90 4.50 20.84
C ASP A 169 -3.87 5.64 20.51
N GLY A 170 -5.10 5.34 20.05
CA GLY A 170 -6.11 6.32 19.74
C GLY A 170 -5.70 7.30 18.65
N LEU A 171 -4.89 6.86 17.67
CA LEU A 171 -4.32 7.75 16.63
C LEU A 171 -5.39 8.60 15.96
N ARG A 172 -6.52 8.00 15.59
CA ARG A 172 -7.61 8.70 14.91
C ARG A 172 -8.16 9.86 15.74
N ALA A 173 -8.51 9.59 16.99
CA ALA A 173 -9.10 10.59 17.88
C ALA A 173 -8.09 11.71 18.21
N ARG A 174 -6.85 11.33 18.51
CA ARG A 174 -5.78 12.29 18.83
C ARG A 174 -5.39 13.14 17.63
N LEU A 175 -5.36 12.57 16.42
CA LEU A 175 -5.11 13.35 15.22
C LEU A 175 -6.24 14.34 14.98
N LYS A 176 -7.51 13.91 15.06
CA LYS A 176 -8.65 14.84 14.95
C LYS A 176 -8.57 15.99 15.95
N PHE A 177 -8.21 15.70 17.20
CA PHE A 177 -8.01 16.73 18.23
C PHE A 177 -6.85 17.69 17.88
N ALA A 178 -5.72 17.17 17.39
CA ALA A 178 -4.59 18.00 16.97
C ALA A 178 -4.95 18.93 15.80
N LEU A 179 -5.82 18.49 14.89
CA LEU A 179 -6.31 19.33 13.79
C LEU A 179 -7.16 20.51 14.30
N SER A 180 -7.96 20.31 15.36
CA SER A 180 -8.84 21.34 15.92
C SER A 180 -8.15 22.32 16.87
N GLU A 181 -7.15 21.87 17.63
CA GLU A 181 -6.47 22.70 18.65
C GLU A 181 -5.55 23.76 18.05
N ARG A 182 -5.19 23.65 16.76
CA ARG A 182 -4.31 24.53 15.95
C ARG A 182 -3.37 25.44 16.75
N PRO A 183 -2.04 25.30 16.69
CA PRO A 183 -1.15 26.25 17.36
C PRO A 183 -1.52 27.68 16.94
N HIS A 184 -1.93 28.52 17.90
CA HIS A 184 -2.23 29.92 17.63
C HIS A 184 -0.99 30.57 16.99
N GLN A 185 -1.15 30.94 15.71
CA GLN A 185 -0.20 31.66 14.86
C GLN A 185 0.97 30.84 14.29
N ALA A 186 0.81 30.39 13.04
CA ALA A 186 1.88 30.56 12.07
C ALA A 186 1.63 31.91 11.39
N SER A 187 2.54 32.88 11.59
CA SER A 187 2.56 34.13 10.83
C SER A 187 2.43 33.85 9.34
N PRO A 188 1.78 34.75 8.56
CA PRO A 188 1.79 34.61 7.11
C PRO A 188 3.24 34.49 6.66
N VAL A 189 3.53 33.42 5.89
CA VAL A 189 4.82 33.28 5.21
C VAL A 189 4.94 34.50 4.30
N GLU A 190 5.75 35.49 4.71
CA GLU A 190 6.00 36.66 3.88
C GLU A 190 6.57 36.17 2.55
N PRO A 191 6.01 36.63 1.41
CA PRO A 191 6.56 36.30 0.12
C PRO A 191 8.00 36.82 0.09
N ARG A 192 8.94 35.87 -0.05
CA ARG A 192 10.37 36.13 -0.14
C ARG A 192 10.58 37.19 -1.22
N ALA A 193 10.95 38.41 -0.80
CA ALA A 193 11.21 39.50 -1.72
C ALA A 193 12.24 39.02 -2.76
N MET A 194 11.83 38.98 -4.02
CA MET A 194 12.74 38.83 -5.14
C MET A 194 13.65 40.05 -5.09
N ALA A 195 14.87 39.86 -4.57
CA ALA A 195 15.90 40.88 -4.61
C ALA A 195 16.10 41.26 -6.08
N GLY A 196 15.61 42.46 -6.42
CA GLY A 196 15.95 43.15 -7.64
C GLY A 196 17.47 43.23 -7.76
N GLY A 197 17.96 43.00 -8.96
CA GLY A 197 19.37 42.86 -9.23
C GLY A 197 20.18 44.15 -9.13
N GLU A 198 21.48 43.95 -8.98
CA GLU A 198 22.62 44.73 -9.45
C GLU A 198 23.75 43.69 -9.57
N GLY A 199 24.59 43.58 -10.58
CA GLY A 199 24.85 44.29 -11.83
C GLY A 199 25.81 43.39 -12.65
N TRP A 200 26.05 43.80 -13.90
CA TRP A 200 26.99 43.17 -14.83
C TRP A 200 28.45 43.29 -14.38
#